data_AF-A0A134BG98-F1
#
_entry.id   AF-A0A134BG98-F1
#
_cell.length_a   1.000
_cell.length_b   1.000
_cell.length_c   1.000
_cell.angle_alpha   90.00
_cell.angle_beta   90.00
_cell.angle_gamma   90.00
#
_symmetry.space_group_name_H-M   'P 1'
#
loop_
_entity.id
_entity.type
_entity.pdbx_description
1 polymer ?
#
loop_
_entity_poly.entity_id
_entity_poly.type
_entity_poly.pdbx_seq_one_letter_code
_entity_poly.pdbx_strand_id
1 'polypeptide(L)'
;MSTKSANRTISVSIYALVWLVLIILQTLVTTVQGTPEMSVFTNPRLYYSTWLTDLYLVVIFYLNYFVLAPRLMRRRLFQPYLWMTLAAALIGFIIPILCYSLWDLTMPGVAEGTVPVSSLGVIGVVAAMAIGLSVRGLYEWDSLGQEVRTLKEEKTKWDAERDELQRELTNLKASAATAESREALPSGEETTDTL
;
A
#
# COMPACT_ATOMS: atom_id res chain seq x y z
N MET A 1 -19.97 14.66 -0.49
CA MET A 1 -19.93 13.21 -0.21
C MET A 1 -18.53 12.73 -0.59
N SER A 2 -17.74 12.22 0.36
CA SER A 2 -16.28 12.10 0.26
C SER A 2 -15.84 11.03 -0.75
N THR A 3 -15.20 11.44 -1.85
CA THR A 3 -14.64 10.56 -2.89
C THR A 3 -13.65 9.52 -2.34
N LYS A 4 -13.01 9.82 -1.21
CA LYS A 4 -12.04 8.94 -0.54
C LYS A 4 -12.68 7.69 0.07
N SER A 5 -13.92 7.78 0.58
CA SER A 5 -14.61 6.60 1.12
C SER A 5 -15.14 5.70 0.01
N ALA A 6 -15.64 6.28 -1.08
CA ALA A 6 -16.12 5.54 -2.25
C ALA A 6 -14.99 4.71 -2.90
N ASN A 7 -13.82 5.32 -3.13
CA ASN A 7 -12.65 4.62 -3.69
C ASN A 7 -12.18 3.46 -2.80
N ARG A 8 -12.27 3.62 -1.47
CA ARG A 8 -11.91 2.56 -0.51
C ARG A 8 -12.87 1.38 -0.58
N THR A 9 -14.18 1.63 -0.60
CA THR A 9 -15.20 0.58 -0.70
C THR A 9 -15.10 -0.16 -2.04
N ILE A 10 -14.86 0.56 -3.13
CA ILE A 10 -14.65 -0.03 -4.46
C ILE A 10 -13.42 -0.95 -4.46
N SER A 11 -12.29 -0.50 -3.90
CA SER A 11 -11.08 -1.32 -3.76
C SER A 11 -11.31 -2.60 -2.94
N VAL A 12 -12.05 -2.50 -1.82
CA VAL A 12 -12.43 -3.68 -1.02
C VAL A 12 -13.31 -4.64 -1.81
N SER A 13 -14.31 -4.13 -2.53
CA SER A 13 -15.18 -4.99 -3.35
C SER A 13 -14.41 -5.70 -4.46
N ILE A 14 -13.42 -5.04 -5.08
CA ILE A 14 -12.57 -5.65 -6.10
C ILE A 14 -11.74 -6.78 -5.49
N TYR A 15 -11.09 -6.56 -4.34
CA TYR A 15 -10.31 -7.61 -3.68
C TYR A 15 -11.20 -8.79 -3.22
N ALA A 16 -12.41 -8.53 -2.72
CA ALA A 16 -13.35 -9.58 -2.36
C ALA A 16 -13.77 -10.42 -3.58
N LEU A 17 -14.01 -9.77 -4.72
CA LEU A 17 -14.35 -10.45 -5.97
C LEU A 17 -13.17 -11.29 -6.48
N VAL A 18 -11.94 -10.78 -6.39
CA VAL A 18 -10.73 -11.54 -6.74
C VAL A 18 -10.60 -12.79 -5.86
N TRP A 19 -10.79 -12.67 -4.54
CA TRP A 19 -10.79 -13.83 -3.64
C TRP A 19 -11.85 -14.86 -4.02
N LEU A 20 -13.07 -14.41 -4.32
CA LEU A 20 -14.15 -15.29 -4.76
C LEU A 20 -13.77 -16.04 -6.05
N VAL A 21 -13.22 -15.34 -7.04
CA VAL A 21 -12.75 -15.95 -8.30
C VAL A 21 -11.65 -16.98 -8.03
N LEU A 22 -10.68 -16.67 -7.17
CA LEU A 22 -9.60 -17.59 -6.81
C LEU A 22 -10.11 -18.86 -6.13
N ILE A 23 -11.07 -18.74 -5.20
CA ILE A 23 -11.67 -19.87 -4.50
C ILE A 23 -12.45 -20.77 -5.47
N ILE A 24 -13.25 -20.17 -6.36
CA ILE A 24 -13.97 -20.92 -7.40
C ILE A 24 -12.98 -21.63 -8.32
N LEU A 25 -11.96 -20.92 -8.80
CA LEU A 25 -10.96 -21.48 -9.70
C LEU A 25 -10.23 -22.64 -9.05
N GLN A 26 -9.77 -22.50 -7.80
CA GLN A 26 -9.13 -23.57 -7.04
C GLN A 26 -10.06 -24.79 -6.90
N THR A 27 -11.31 -24.55 -6.49
CA THR A 27 -12.30 -25.62 -6.31
C THR A 27 -12.55 -26.39 -7.61
N LEU A 28 -12.66 -25.69 -8.74
CA LEU A 28 -12.84 -26.28 -10.07
C LEU A 28 -11.60 -27.02 -10.54
N VAL A 29 -10.41 -26.43 -10.39
CA VAL A 29 -9.15 -27.08 -10.79
C VAL A 29 -8.93 -28.36 -10.01
N THR A 30 -9.13 -28.34 -8.69
CA THR A 30 -9.04 -29.55 -7.86
C THR A 30 -10.07 -30.60 -8.25
N THR A 31 -11.28 -30.18 -8.65
CA THR A 31 -12.32 -31.08 -9.18
C THR A 31 -11.90 -31.73 -10.51
N VAL A 32 -11.29 -30.97 -11.42
CA VAL A 32 -10.86 -31.47 -12.75
C VAL A 32 -9.64 -32.37 -12.65
N GLN A 33 -8.74 -32.12 -11.69
CA GLN A 33 -7.54 -32.92 -11.46
C GLN A 33 -7.80 -34.20 -10.66
N GLY A 34 -8.92 -34.26 -9.92
CA GLY A 34 -9.30 -35.40 -9.09
C GLY A 34 -10.03 -36.51 -9.85
N THR A 35 -10.41 -37.57 -9.13
CA THR A 35 -11.32 -38.58 -9.66
C THR A 35 -12.77 -38.05 -9.69
N PRO A 36 -13.67 -38.64 -10.49
CA PRO A 36 -15.08 -38.24 -10.53
C PRO A 36 -15.78 -38.28 -9.16
N GLU A 37 -15.32 -39.15 -8.27
CA GLU A 37 -15.81 -39.28 -6.90
C GLU A 37 -15.29 -38.16 -5.97
N MET A 38 -14.13 -37.58 -6.28
CA MET A 38 -13.57 -36.42 -5.57
C MET A 38 -14.11 -35.09 -6.08
N SER A 39 -14.99 -35.09 -7.09
CA SER A 39 -15.58 -33.88 -7.65
C SER A 39 -16.43 -33.12 -6.63
N VAL A 40 -16.33 -31.79 -6.61
CA VAL A 40 -17.18 -30.92 -5.76
C VAL A 40 -18.68 -31.12 -6.02
N PHE A 41 -19.04 -31.49 -7.25
CA PHE A 41 -20.44 -31.73 -7.63
C PHE A 41 -20.98 -33.06 -7.10
N THR A 42 -20.10 -34.02 -6.84
CA THR A 42 -20.46 -35.36 -6.34
C THR A 42 -20.37 -35.40 -4.82
N ASN A 43 -19.27 -34.91 -4.25
CA ASN A 43 -18.97 -34.97 -2.82
C ASN A 43 -18.51 -33.59 -2.30
N PRO A 44 -19.44 -32.63 -2.11
CA PRO A 44 -19.09 -31.28 -1.68
C PRO A 44 -18.46 -31.22 -0.28
N ARG A 45 -18.74 -32.22 0.58
CA ARG A 45 -18.20 -32.27 1.96
C ARG A 45 -16.67 -32.29 2.01
N LEU A 46 -16.01 -32.84 0.98
CA LEU A 46 -14.55 -32.88 0.88
C LEU A 46 -13.92 -31.48 0.78
N TYR A 47 -14.68 -30.48 0.34
CA TYR A 47 -14.15 -29.13 0.08
C TYR A 47 -14.37 -28.16 1.24
N TYR A 48 -15.19 -28.52 2.25
CA TYR A 48 -15.50 -27.62 3.36
C TYR A 48 -14.29 -27.21 4.18
N SER A 49 -13.36 -28.15 4.41
CA SER A 49 -12.10 -27.87 5.13
C SER A 49 -11.22 -26.88 4.34
N THR A 50 -11.17 -27.05 3.02
CA THR A 50 -10.44 -26.14 2.11
C THR A 50 -11.09 -24.75 2.08
N TRP A 51 -12.41 -24.66 1.92
CA TRP A 51 -13.11 -23.36 1.91
C TRP A 51 -13.00 -22.62 3.24
N LEU A 52 -12.95 -23.34 4.37
CA LEU A 52 -12.75 -22.73 5.67
C LEU A 52 -11.31 -22.17 5.81
N THR A 53 -10.34 -22.88 5.25
CA THR A 53 -8.95 -22.38 5.13
C THR A 53 -8.90 -21.15 4.23
N ASP A 54 -9.59 -21.17 3.08
CA ASP A 54 -9.64 -20.03 2.16
C ASP A 54 -10.29 -18.81 2.82
N LEU A 55 -11.40 -18.99 3.54
CA LEU A 55 -12.07 -17.93 4.29
C LEU A 55 -11.13 -17.32 5.34
N TYR A 56 -10.37 -18.15 6.04
CA TYR A 56 -9.33 -17.70 6.96
C TYR A 56 -8.26 -16.85 6.25
N LEU A 57 -7.82 -17.24 5.06
CA LEU A 57 -6.87 -16.45 4.26
C LEU A 57 -7.44 -15.08 3.88
N VAL A 58 -8.72 -15.01 3.47
CA VAL A 58 -9.39 -13.73 3.18
C VAL A 58 -9.39 -12.83 4.42
N VAL A 59 -9.74 -13.37 5.59
CA VAL A 59 -9.77 -12.63 6.85
C VAL A 59 -8.38 -12.11 7.22
N ILE A 60 -7.34 -12.96 7.13
CA ILE A 60 -5.96 -12.55 7.43
C ILE A 60 -5.45 -11.51 6.45
N PHE A 61 -5.78 -11.61 5.16
CA PHE A 61 -5.43 -10.60 4.17
C PHE A 61 -5.97 -9.23 4.55
N TYR A 62 -7.27 -9.14 4.87
CA TYR A 62 -7.87 -7.87 5.26
C TYR A 62 -7.40 -7.36 6.61
N LEU A 63 -7.21 -8.25 7.58
CA LEU A 63 -6.64 -7.90 8.88
C LEU A 63 -5.24 -7.33 8.71
N ASN A 64 -4.44 -7.93 7.83
CA ASN A 64 -3.12 -7.43 7.50
C ASN A 64 -3.17 -6.05 6.84
N TYR A 65 -3.98 -5.92 5.80
CA TYR A 65 -4.12 -4.69 5.02
C TYR A 65 -4.59 -3.49 5.86
N PHE A 66 -5.58 -3.70 6.74
CA PHE A 66 -6.21 -2.63 7.52
C PHE A 66 -5.61 -2.40 8.91
N VAL A 67 -5.06 -3.43 9.56
CA VAL A 67 -4.64 -3.34 10.97
C VAL A 67 -3.15 -3.56 11.14
N LEU A 68 -2.63 -4.71 10.68
CA LEU A 68 -1.25 -5.11 10.99
C LEU A 68 -0.22 -4.21 10.28
N ALA A 69 -0.31 -4.10 8.96
CA ALA A 69 0.60 -3.28 8.18
C ALA A 69 0.62 -1.79 8.65
N PRO A 70 -0.52 -1.08 8.79
CA PRO A 70 -0.51 0.31 9.26
C PRO A 70 0.05 0.51 10.67
N ARG A 71 -0.21 -0.42 11.60
CA ARG A 71 0.23 -0.29 13.00
C ARG A 71 1.70 -0.65 13.19
N LEU A 72 2.18 -1.68 12.50
CA LEU A 72 3.52 -2.25 12.71
C LEU A 72 4.58 -1.61 11.82
N MET A 73 4.28 -1.30 10.55
CA MET A 73 5.27 -0.65 9.66
C MET A 73 5.57 0.79 10.06
N ARG A 74 4.57 1.56 10.51
CA ARG A 74 4.78 2.93 10.98
C ARG A 74 5.76 3.01 12.16
N ARG A 75 5.89 1.93 12.95
CA ARG A 75 6.79 1.84 14.10
C ARG A 75 8.09 1.07 13.82
N ARG A 76 8.36 0.67 12.57
CA ARG A 76 9.49 -0.21 12.17
C ARG A 76 9.58 -1.51 12.98
N LEU A 77 8.45 -2.02 13.44
CA LEU A 77 8.36 -3.22 14.28
C LEU A 77 8.36 -4.50 13.42
N PHE A 78 9.47 -4.79 12.76
CA PHE A 78 9.61 -5.91 11.83
C PHE A 78 9.60 -7.29 12.52
N GLN A 79 10.28 -7.42 13.66
CA GLN A 79 10.33 -8.69 14.42
C GLN A 79 8.95 -9.19 14.87
N PRO A 80 8.11 -8.39 15.55
CA PRO A 80 6.79 -8.87 15.97
C PRO A 80 5.85 -9.13 14.80
N TYR A 81 6.00 -8.42 13.67
CA TYR A 81 5.25 -8.71 12.45
C TYR A 81 5.62 -10.10 11.88
N LEU A 82 6.90 -10.46 11.90
CA LEU A 82 7.37 -11.76 11.44
C LEU A 82 6.83 -12.89 12.34
N TRP A 83 6.85 -12.70 13.66
CA TRP A 83 6.24 -13.64 14.61
C TRP A 83 4.73 -13.79 14.43
N MET A 84 4.00 -12.70 14.16
CA MET A 84 2.57 -12.79 13.86
C MET A 84 2.30 -13.51 12.54
N THR A 85 3.14 -13.30 11.52
CA THR A 85 3.03 -14.02 10.25
C THR A 85 3.26 -15.51 10.45
N LEU A 86 4.28 -15.88 11.24
CA LEU A 86 4.56 -17.27 11.59
C LEU A 86 3.40 -17.89 12.37
N ALA A 87 2.85 -17.18 13.36
CA ALA A 87 1.70 -17.64 14.12
C ALA A 87 0.46 -17.83 13.24
N ALA A 88 0.19 -16.88 12.33
CA ALA A 88 -0.91 -16.98 11.39
C ALA A 88 -0.72 -18.16 10.41
N ALA A 89 0.51 -18.42 9.98
CA ALA A 89 0.82 -19.56 9.13
C ALA A 89 0.60 -20.88 9.88
N LEU A 90 0.99 -20.95 11.15
CA LEU A 90 0.74 -22.10 12.01
C LEU A 90 -0.76 -22.34 12.21
N ILE A 91 -1.55 -21.28 12.38
CA ILE A 91 -3.02 -21.40 12.45
C ILE A 91 -3.57 -21.95 11.13
N GLY A 92 -3.12 -21.41 9.98
CA GLY A 92 -3.51 -21.89 8.66
C GLY A 92 -3.19 -23.38 8.44
N PHE A 93 -2.10 -23.86 9.01
CA PHE A 93 -1.72 -25.29 9.02
C PHE A 93 -2.62 -26.16 9.90
N ILE A 94 -3.05 -25.62 11.05
CA ILE A 94 -3.84 -26.36 12.04
C ILE A 94 -5.33 -26.45 11.64
N ILE A 95 -5.85 -25.48 10.87
CA ILE A 95 -7.27 -25.44 10.49
C ILE A 95 -7.78 -26.77 9.88
N PRO A 96 -7.13 -27.35 8.86
CA PRO A 96 -7.58 -28.62 8.28
C PRO A 96 -7.60 -29.78 9.29
N ILE A 97 -6.61 -29.80 10.19
CA ILE A 97 -6.46 -30.82 11.23
C ILE A 97 -7.60 -30.69 12.26
N LEU A 98 -7.95 -29.47 12.66
CA LEU A 98 -9.09 -29.20 13.55
C LEU A 98 -10.41 -29.58 12.88
N CYS A 99 -10.59 -29.24 11.60
CA CYS A 99 -11.80 -29.60 10.84
C CYS A 99 -12.00 -31.12 10.78
N TYR A 100 -10.91 -31.87 10.59
CA TYR A 100 -10.93 -33.33 10.66
C TYR A 100 -11.24 -33.84 12.07
N SER A 101 -10.53 -33.35 13.10
CA SER A 101 -10.71 -33.83 14.47
C SER A 101 -12.10 -33.54 15.07
N LEU A 102 -12.77 -32.47 14.64
CA LEU A 102 -14.05 -32.03 15.21
C LEU A 102 -15.26 -32.53 14.41
N TRP A 103 -15.12 -32.68 13.09
CA TRP A 103 -16.24 -32.96 12.18
C TRP A 103 -15.95 -34.06 11.15
N ASP A 104 -14.83 -34.77 11.26
CA ASP A 104 -14.33 -35.77 10.30
C ASP A 104 -14.29 -35.24 8.85
N LEU A 105 -14.05 -33.93 8.70
CA LEU A 105 -13.93 -33.29 7.39
C LEU A 105 -12.56 -33.59 6.78
N THR A 106 -12.56 -34.48 5.80
CA THR A 106 -11.39 -34.79 4.98
C THR A 106 -11.15 -33.71 3.91
N MET A 107 -10.02 -33.80 3.22
CA MET A 107 -9.66 -32.94 2.09
C MET A 107 -9.57 -33.75 0.79
N PRO A 108 -9.76 -33.10 -0.38
CA PRO A 108 -9.63 -33.79 -1.67
C PRO A 108 -8.19 -34.29 -1.84
N GLY A 109 -8.02 -35.55 -2.26
CA GLY A 109 -6.71 -36.16 -2.48
C GLY A 109 -6.03 -36.73 -1.22
N VAL A 110 -6.69 -36.68 -0.05
CA VAL A 110 -6.22 -37.33 1.18
C VAL A 110 -6.96 -38.66 1.37
N ALA A 111 -6.23 -39.73 1.72
CA ALA A 111 -6.83 -41.06 1.92
C ALA A 111 -7.80 -41.06 3.12
N GLU A 112 -8.85 -41.86 3.03
CA GLU A 112 -9.82 -42.01 4.13
C GLU A 112 -9.13 -42.48 5.42
N GLY A 113 -9.52 -41.88 6.55
CA GLY A 113 -8.94 -42.19 7.86
C GLY A 113 -7.56 -41.57 8.13
N THR A 114 -7.02 -40.77 7.21
CA THR A 114 -5.75 -40.05 7.42
C THR A 114 -5.98 -38.57 7.76
N VAL A 115 -5.14 -38.04 8.65
CA VAL A 115 -5.22 -36.63 9.04
C VAL A 115 -4.85 -35.75 7.84
N PRO A 116 -5.71 -34.80 7.41
CA PRO A 116 -5.42 -33.94 6.28
C PRO A 116 -4.39 -32.88 6.67
N VAL A 117 -3.13 -33.17 6.37
CA VAL A 117 -2.02 -32.22 6.52
C VAL A 117 -1.82 -31.48 5.19
N SER A 118 -2.05 -30.17 5.17
CA SER A 118 -1.92 -29.35 3.97
C SER A 118 -1.04 -28.12 4.19
N SER A 119 -0.04 -27.95 3.33
CA SER A 119 0.82 -26.75 3.30
C SER A 119 0.11 -25.55 2.65
N LEU A 120 -1.07 -25.75 2.04
CA LEU A 120 -1.80 -24.72 1.31
C LEU A 120 -2.15 -23.52 2.22
N GLY A 121 -2.55 -23.79 3.47
CA GLY A 121 -2.82 -22.73 4.46
C GLY A 121 -1.56 -21.93 4.83
N VAL A 122 -0.40 -22.59 4.95
CA VAL A 122 0.88 -21.91 5.25
C VAL A 122 1.31 -21.01 4.10
N ILE A 123 1.33 -21.56 2.89
CA ILE A 123 1.73 -20.83 1.67
C ILE A 123 0.76 -19.68 1.42
N GLY A 124 -0.54 -19.94 1.57
CA GLY A 124 -1.60 -18.94 1.41
C GLY A 124 -1.43 -17.76 2.37
N VAL A 125 -1.12 -18.01 3.64
CA VAL A 125 -0.91 -16.93 4.62
C VAL A 125 0.29 -16.08 4.24
N VAL A 126 1.42 -16.70 3.90
CA VAL A 126 2.64 -15.96 3.53
C VAL A 126 2.40 -15.12 2.28
N ALA A 127 1.74 -15.69 1.26
CA ALA A 127 1.39 -14.98 0.03
C ALA A 127 0.43 -13.81 0.30
N ALA A 128 -0.65 -14.04 1.06
CA ALA A 128 -1.62 -12.99 1.41
C ALA A 128 -0.97 -11.85 2.19
N MET A 129 -0.07 -12.16 3.12
CA MET A 129 0.68 -11.18 3.89
C MET A 129 1.63 -10.37 3.00
N ALA A 130 2.38 -11.03 2.11
CA ALA A 130 3.30 -10.37 1.18
C ALA A 130 2.57 -9.44 0.20
N ILE A 131 1.50 -9.92 -0.43
CA ILE A 131 0.70 -9.11 -1.36
C ILE A 131 0.09 -7.90 -0.63
N GLY A 132 -0.46 -8.12 0.58
CA GLY A 132 -1.02 -7.03 1.39
C GLY A 132 0.00 -5.92 1.69
N LEU A 133 1.25 -6.29 1.95
CA LEU A 133 2.35 -5.34 2.13
C LEU A 133 2.71 -4.61 0.83
N SER A 134 2.86 -5.34 -0.29
CA SER A 134 3.22 -4.75 -1.59
C SER A 134 2.19 -3.73 -2.07
N VAL A 135 0.90 -4.06 -1.99
CA VAL A 135 -0.18 -3.13 -2.35
C VAL A 135 -0.13 -1.87 -1.49
N ARG A 136 0.10 -2.02 -0.19
CA ARG A 136 0.17 -0.89 0.72
C ARG A 136 1.40 -0.02 0.46
N GLY A 137 2.56 -0.63 0.22
CA GLY A 137 3.78 0.06 -0.16
C GLY A 137 3.60 0.88 -1.44
N LEU A 138 2.85 0.37 -2.41
CA LEU A 138 2.53 1.10 -3.64
C LEU A 138 1.63 2.32 -3.39
N TYR A 139 0.62 2.19 -2.53
CA TYR A 139 -0.23 3.33 -2.14
C TYR A 139 0.54 4.41 -1.39
N GLU A 140 1.39 4.01 -0.43
CA GLU A 140 2.21 4.96 0.31
C GLU A 140 3.22 5.63 -0.62
N TRP A 141 3.86 4.88 -1.53
CA TRP A 141 4.73 5.42 -2.58
C TRP A 141 4.03 6.46 -3.46
N ASP A 142 2.82 6.19 -3.95
CA ASP A 142 2.08 7.13 -4.79
C ASP A 142 1.75 8.42 -4.03
N SER A 143 1.33 8.30 -2.76
CA SER A 143 1.08 9.47 -1.90
C SER A 143 2.32 10.31 -1.66
N LEU A 144 3.47 9.69 -1.35
CA LEU A 144 4.74 10.40 -1.22
C LEU A 144 5.17 11.02 -2.54
N GLY A 145 4.91 10.37 -3.67
CA GLY A 145 5.19 10.90 -5.01
C GLY A 145 4.42 12.19 -5.29
N GLN A 146 3.17 12.28 -4.86
CA GLN A 146 2.37 13.49 -4.95
C GLN A 146 2.92 14.60 -4.04
N GLU A 147 3.25 14.29 -2.78
CA GLU A 147 3.84 15.26 -1.84
C GLU A 147 5.20 15.80 -2.33
N VAL A 148 6.03 14.95 -2.94
CA VAL A 148 7.30 15.40 -3.52
C VAL A 148 7.08 16.32 -4.72
N ARG A 149 6.03 16.11 -5.52
CA ARG A 149 5.68 17.01 -6.63
C ARG A 149 5.23 18.37 -6.11
N THR A 150 4.34 18.41 -5.11
CA THR A 150 3.87 19.67 -4.53
C THR A 150 5.01 20.44 -3.87
N LEU A 151 5.90 19.77 -3.13
CA LEU A 151 7.07 20.40 -2.52
C LEU A 151 8.06 20.93 -3.56
N LYS A 152 8.22 20.26 -4.71
CA LYS A 152 9.05 20.77 -5.81
C LYS A 152 8.44 22.02 -6.41
N GLU A 153 7.13 22.07 -6.61
CA GLU A 153 6.43 23.26 -7.11
C GLU A 153 6.57 24.44 -6.13
N GLU A 154 6.41 24.21 -4.83
CA GLU A 154 6.65 25.24 -3.81
C GLU A 154 8.09 25.74 -3.83
N LYS A 155 9.07 24.83 -3.87
CA LYS A 155 10.49 25.20 -3.97
C LYS A 155 10.74 26.09 -5.19
N THR A 156 10.20 25.75 -6.36
CA THR A 156 10.37 26.56 -7.57
C THR A 156 9.76 27.95 -7.46
N LYS A 157 8.66 28.11 -6.73
CA LYS A 157 8.06 29.43 -6.48
C LYS A 157 8.95 30.29 -5.59
N TRP A 158 9.42 29.73 -4.48
CA TRP A 158 10.32 30.44 -3.56
C TRP A 158 11.66 30.80 -4.22
N ASP A 159 12.21 29.92 -5.06
CA ASP A 159 13.42 30.22 -5.82
C ASP A 159 13.20 31.39 -6.81
N ALA A 160 12.06 31.43 -7.50
CA ALA A 160 11.72 32.54 -8.40
C ALA A 160 11.50 33.87 -7.65
N GLU A 161 10.84 33.84 -6.49
CA GLU A 161 10.62 35.02 -5.65
C GLU A 161 11.93 35.56 -5.08
N ARG A 162 12.84 34.67 -4.65
CA ARG A 162 14.19 35.06 -4.22
C ARG A 162 14.95 35.76 -5.35
N ASP A 163 14.91 35.21 -6.55
CA ASP A 163 15.63 35.78 -7.70
C ASP A 163 15.09 37.16 -8.09
N GLU A 164 13.77 37.37 -7.98
CA GLU A 164 13.15 38.68 -8.22
C GLU A 164 13.55 39.70 -7.15
N LEU A 165 13.46 39.32 -5.86
CA LEU A 165 13.89 40.20 -4.77
C LEU A 165 15.38 40.54 -4.84
N GLN A 166 16.23 39.59 -5.28
CA GLN A 166 17.65 39.87 -5.51
C GLN A 166 17.84 40.88 -6.65
N ARG A 167 17.07 40.77 -7.75
CA ARG A 167 17.09 41.75 -8.85
C ARG A 167 16.67 43.13 -8.40
N GLU A 168 15.57 43.23 -7.67
CA GLU A 168 15.10 44.50 -7.10
C GLU A 168 16.15 45.14 -6.20
N LEU A 169 16.77 44.34 -5.30
CA LEU A 169 17.87 44.82 -4.44
C LEU A 169 19.07 45.32 -5.25
N THR A 170 19.48 44.61 -6.30
CA THR A 170 20.58 45.08 -7.16
C THR A 170 20.23 46.36 -7.91
N ASN A 171 19.00 46.50 -8.39
CA ASN A 171 18.53 47.71 -9.08
C ASN A 171 18.44 48.91 -8.12
N LEU A 172 17.96 48.68 -6.89
CA LEU A 172 17.92 49.70 -5.84
C LEU A 172 19.33 50.14 -5.43
N LYS A 173 20.27 49.21 -5.27
CA LYS A 173 21.68 49.56 -4.99
C LYS A 173 22.32 50.35 -6.14
N ALA A 174 22.05 49.97 -7.39
CA ALA A 174 22.58 50.67 -8.56
C ALA A 174 22.00 52.09 -8.67
N SER A 175 20.69 52.25 -8.46
CA SER A 175 20.05 53.58 -8.48
C SER A 175 20.52 54.47 -7.33
N ALA A 176 20.69 53.93 -6.12
CA ALA A 176 21.27 54.65 -4.99
C ALA A 176 22.70 55.13 -5.28
N ALA A 177 23.57 54.25 -5.80
CA ALA A 177 24.94 54.63 -6.19
C ALA A 177 24.97 55.69 -7.30
N THR A 178 24.01 55.65 -8.23
CA THR A 178 23.87 56.66 -9.29
C THR A 178 23.42 58.01 -8.72
N ALA A 179 22.53 58.01 -7.74
CA ALA A 179 22.08 59.22 -7.04
C ALA A 179 23.20 59.85 -6.20
N GLU A 180 23.96 59.05 -5.46
CA GLU A 180 25.14 59.49 -4.67
C GLU A 180 26.21 60.11 -5.57
N SER A 181 26.48 59.50 -6.73
CA SER A 181 27.42 60.03 -7.73
C SER A 181 26.92 61.35 -8.34
N ARG A 182 25.60 61.54 -8.44
CA ARG A 182 24.97 62.77 -8.97
C ARG A 182 24.97 63.92 -7.97
N GLU A 183 24.84 63.64 -6.67
CA GLU A 183 25.03 64.64 -5.60
C GLU A 183 26.50 65.02 -5.40
N ALA A 184 27.45 64.13 -5.74
CA ALA A 184 28.88 64.40 -5.67
C ALA A 184 29.42 65.29 -6.82
N LEU A 185 28.63 65.56 -7.86
CA LEU A 185 28.98 66.52 -8.91
C LEU A 185 28.59 67.95 -8.47
N PRO A 186 29.54 68.89 -8.33
CA PRO A 186 29.20 70.26 -7.94
C PRO A 186 28.40 70.92 -9.06
N SER A 187 27.24 71.48 -8.71
CA SER A 187 26.45 72.38 -9.55
C SER A 187 27.34 73.52 -10.03
N GLY A 188 27.78 73.47 -11.30
CA GLY A 188 28.58 74.51 -11.92
C GLY A 188 27.76 75.74 -12.28
N GLU A 189 28.40 76.90 -12.07
CA GLU A 189 28.18 78.19 -12.74
C GLU A 189 26.82 78.88 -12.59
N GLU A 190 26.77 79.87 -11.70
CA GLU A 190 25.99 81.09 -11.94
C GLU A 190 26.95 82.13 -12.55
N THR A 191 26.83 82.30 -13.86
CA THR A 191 27.31 83.45 -14.61
C THR A 191 26.55 84.69 -14.15
N THR A 192 27.25 85.66 -13.57
CA THR A 192 26.79 87.06 -13.57
C THR A 192 27.87 87.92 -14.21
N ASP A 193 27.59 88.28 -15.46
CA ASP A 193 28.11 89.46 -16.14
C ASP A 193 28.10 90.67 -15.18
N THR A 194 29.20 91.41 -15.07
CA THR A 194 29.19 92.88 -15.03
C THR A 194 30.61 93.47 -15.02
N LEU A 195 30.86 94.23 -16.11
CA LEU A 195 31.73 95.41 -16.29
C LEU A 195 33.25 95.27 -16.08
#